data_AF-A0A3N5SSY5-F1
#
_entry.id   AF-A0A3N5SSY5-F1
#
_cell.length_a   1.000
_cell.length_b   1.000
_cell.length_c   1.000
_cell.angle_alpha   90.00
_cell.angle_beta   90.00
_cell.angle_gamma   90.00
#
_symmetry.space_group_name_H-M   'P 1'
#
loop_
_entity.id
_entity.type
_entity.pdbx_description
1 polymer ?
#
loop_
_entity_poly.entity_id
_entity_poly.type
_entity_poly.pdbx_seq_one_letter_code
_entity_poly.pdbx_strand_id
1 'polypeptide(L)' 'MDPTERLKEIVGGAGEVKATYGGFEITVSHPTSFPWYKVIDQLIKIGHQIWIDREEGKIEITTKPKV' A
#
# COMPACT_ATOMS: atom_id res chain seq x y z
N MET A 1 -11.25 13.11 -1.71
CA MET A 1 -9.80 12.97 -1.46
C MET A 1 -9.28 11.90 -2.38
N ASP A 2 -8.18 12.14 -3.08
CA ASP A 2 -7.55 11.16 -3.96
C ASP A 2 -7.12 9.93 -3.13
N PRO A 3 -7.49 8.69 -3.51
CA PRO A 3 -7.07 7.48 -2.82
C PRO A 3 -5.54 7.39 -2.60
N THR A 4 -4.75 7.95 -3.52
CA THR A 4 -3.30 8.02 -3.46
C THR A 4 -2.83 8.90 -2.31
N GLU A 5 -3.39 10.11 -2.18
CA GLU A 5 -3.05 11.03 -1.09
C GLU A 5 -3.40 10.43 0.25
N ARG A 6 -4.58 9.79 0.35
CA ARG A 6 -5.01 9.12 1.57
C ARG A 6 -4.06 7.98 1.97
N LEU A 7 -3.62 7.18 1.01
CA LEU A 7 -2.66 6.10 1.27
C LEU A 7 -1.30 6.65 1.71
N LYS A 8 -0.81 7.73 1.09
CA LYS A 8 0.42 8.41 1.50
C LYS A 8 0.34 8.94 2.92
N GLU A 9 -0.78 9.53 3.32
CA GLU A 9 -1.01 9.96 4.71
C GLU A 9 -0.99 8.80 5.70
N ILE A 10 -1.66 7.69 5.36
CA ILE A 10 -1.73 6.51 6.22
C ILE A 10 -0.35 5.87 6.37
N VAL A 11 0.36 5.66 5.25
CA VAL A 11 1.69 5.03 5.23
C VAL A 11 2.74 5.91 5.93
N GLY A 12 2.65 7.22 5.77
CA GLY A 12 3.57 8.17 6.40
C GLY A 12 5.03 7.85 6.09
N GLY A 13 5.92 7.96 7.09
CA GLY A 13 7.35 7.64 6.96
C GLY A 13 7.70 6.16 7.11
N ALA A 14 6.72 5.27 7.29
CA ALA A 14 6.98 3.85 7.48
C ALA A 14 7.15 3.08 6.14
N GLY A 15 6.90 3.74 5.01
CA GLY A 15 7.05 3.19 3.68
C GLY A 15 6.88 4.25 2.60
N GLU A 16 6.85 3.81 1.35
CA GLU A 16 6.69 4.68 0.17
C GLU A 16 5.49 4.20 -0.65
N VAL A 17 4.68 5.13 -1.16
CA VAL A 17 3.50 4.81 -2.00
C VAL A 17 3.69 5.40 -3.39
N LYS A 18 3.62 4.53 -4.39
CA LYS A 18 3.66 4.88 -5.80
C LYS A 18 2.38 4.44 -6.49
N ALA A 19 1.72 5.39 -7.17
CA ALA A 19 0.57 5.06 -8.01
C ALA A 19 1.05 4.36 -9.28
N THR A 20 0.35 3.30 -9.67
CA THR A 20 0.57 2.59 -10.93
C THR A 20 -0.71 2.63 -11.77
N TYR A 21 -0.67 2.07 -12.98
CA TYR A 21 -1.87 2.03 -13.83
C TYR A 21 -2.97 1.18 -13.17
N GLY A 22 -3.96 1.86 -12.58
CA GLY A 22 -5.08 1.27 -11.84
C GLY A 22 -4.75 0.84 -10.40
N GLY A 23 -3.51 0.96 -9.94
CA GLY A 23 -3.07 0.30 -8.71
C GLY A 23 -2.14 1.13 -7.84
N PHE A 24 -1.58 0.45 -6.84
CA PHE A 24 -0.55 1.00 -5.96
C PHE A 24 0.58 -0.01 -5.78
N GLU A 25 1.80 0.49 -5.80
CA GLU A 25 3.01 -0.16 -5.28
C GLU A 25 3.36 0.52 -3.95
N ILE A 26 3.47 -0.25 -2.87
CA ILE A 26 3.83 0.24 -1.55
C ILE A 26 5.03 -0.54 -1.01
N THR A 27 6.15 0.15 -0.86
CA THR A 27 7.37 -0.39 -0.28
C THR A 27 7.38 -0.15 1.22
N VAL A 28 7.57 -1.20 2.02
CA VAL A 28 7.60 -1.10 3.48
C VAL A 28 9.04 -0.93 3.97
N SER A 29 9.37 0.28 4.43
CA SER A 29 10.70 0.62 4.94
C SER A 29 10.89 0.26 6.42
N HIS A 30 9.82 0.37 7.22
CA HIS A 30 9.86 0.11 8.67
C HIS A 30 8.75 -0.88 9.09
N PRO A 31 8.95 -2.19 8.91
CA PRO A 31 7.88 -3.18 9.07
C PRO A 31 7.21 -3.19 10.45
N THR A 32 7.93 -2.90 11.51
CA THR A 32 7.41 -2.92 12.89
C THR A 32 6.53 -1.72 13.22
N SER A 33 6.77 -0.55 12.61
CA SER A 33 5.96 0.66 12.78
C SER A 33 4.98 0.90 11.62
N PHE A 34 5.05 0.08 10.58
CA PHE A 34 4.17 0.17 9.43
C PHE A 34 2.70 -0.04 9.85
N PRO A 35 1.77 0.84 9.43
CA PRO A 35 0.38 0.80 9.87
C PRO A 35 -0.43 -0.24 9.07
N TRP A 36 -0.02 -1.51 9.16
CA TRP A 36 -0.54 -2.66 8.39
C TRP A 36 -2.06 -2.68 8.28
N TYR A 37 -2.74 -2.66 9.43
CA TYR A 37 -4.20 -2.72 9.47
C TYR A 37 -4.83 -1.56 8.69
N LYS A 38 -4.38 -0.32 8.90
CA LYS A 38 -4.96 0.86 8.26
C LYS A 38 -4.74 0.85 6.75
N VAL A 39 -3.55 0.42 6.30
CA VAL A 39 -3.22 0.32 4.88
C VAL A 39 -4.07 -0.74 4.21
N ILE A 40 -4.10 -1.96 4.76
CA ILE A 40 -4.87 -3.08 4.20
C ILE A 40 -6.37 -2.77 4.20
N ASP A 41 -6.91 -2.23 5.30
CA ASP A 41 -8.32 -1.82 5.39
C ASP A 41 -8.68 -0.76 4.33
N GLN A 42 -7.81 0.24 4.14
CA GLN A 42 -8.03 1.26 3.11
C GLN A 42 -8.03 0.65 1.70
N LEU A 43 -7.09 -0.25 1.39
CA LEU A 43 -6.99 -0.93 0.10
C LEU A 43 -8.21 -1.83 -0.18
N ILE A 44 -8.72 -2.52 0.84
CA ILE A 44 -9.95 -3.32 0.75
C ILE A 44 -11.16 -2.41 0.51
N LYS A 45 -11.27 -1.29 1.23
CA LYS A 45 -12.39 -0.33 1.09
C LYS A 45 -12.51 0.28 -0.29
N ILE A 46 -11.38 0.51 -0.96
CA ILE A 46 -11.37 0.99 -2.35
C ILE A 46 -11.56 -0.14 -3.37
N GLY A 47 -11.81 -1.37 -2.91
CA GLY A 47 -12.14 -2.50 -3.78
C GLY A 47 -10.93 -3.09 -4.49
N HIS A 48 -9.72 -2.98 -3.94
CA HIS A 48 -8.53 -3.55 -4.57
C HIS A 48 -8.27 -5.00 -4.14
N GLN A 49 -7.73 -5.80 -5.05
CA GLN A 49 -6.99 -7.01 -4.72
C GLN A 49 -5.57 -6.63 -4.27
N ILE A 50 -5.04 -7.35 -3.28
CA ILE A 50 -3.78 -7.04 -2.60
C ILE A 50 -2.87 -8.25 -2.68
N TRP A 51 -1.63 -8.03 -3.10
CA TRP A 51 -0.54 -9.00 -3.06
C TRP A 51 0.57 -8.45 -2.18
N ILE A 52 1.12 -9.29 -1.32
CA ILE A 52 2.24 -8.94 -0.44
C ILE A 52 3.36 -9.92 -0.75
N ASP A 53 4.51 -9.39 -1.13
CA ASP A 53 5.70 -10.17 -1.46
C ASP A 53 6.94 -9.58 -0.76
N ARG A 54 8.07 -10.28 -0.89
CA ARG A 54 9.38 -9.81 -0.47
C ARG A 54 10.32 -9.75 -1.66
N GLU A 55 10.66 -8.54 -2.08
CA GLU A 55 11.63 -8.28 -3.13
C GLU A 55 12.85 -7.55 -2.55
N GLU A 56 14.05 -8.01 -2.91
CA GLU A 56 15.33 -7.41 -2.47
C GLU A 56 15.43 -7.18 -0.95
N GLY A 57 14.77 -8.03 -0.15
CA GLY A 57 14.77 -7.96 1.32
C GLY A 57 13.78 -6.96 1.92
N LYS A 58 12.99 -6.24 1.10
CA LYS A 58 11.91 -5.35 1.53
C LYS A 58 10.56 -6.02 1.32
N ILE A 59 9.56 -5.62 2.11
CA ILE A 59 8.18 -6.08 1.89
C ILE A 59 7.54 -5.12 0.88
N GLU A 60 7.00 -5.67 -0.19
CA GLU A 60 6.29 -4.92 -1.23
C GLU A 60 4.81 -5.29 -1.19
N ILE A 61 3.94 -4.28 -1.23
CA ILE A 61 2.50 -4.45 -1.36
C ILE A 61 2.09 -3.92 -2.71
N THR A 62 1.60 -4.78 -3.59
CA THR A 62 1.08 -4.39 -4.90
C THR A 62 -0.43 -4.59 -4.94
N THR A 63 -1.14 -3.72 -5.64
CA THR A 63 -2.60 -3.77 -5.69
C THR A 63 -3.13 -3.42 -7.07
N LYS A 64 -4.32 -3.94 -7.37
CA LYS A 64 -5.10 -3.61 -8.57
C LYS A 64 -6.60 -3.58 -8.24
N PRO A 65 -7.44 -2.85 -8.99
CA PRO A 65 -8.87 -2.82 -8.75
C PRO A 65 -9.44 -4.21 -9.00
N LYS A 66 -10.35 -4.64 -8.13
CA LYS A 66 -11.15 -5.83 -8.38
C LYS A 66 -12.18 -5.43 -9.43
N VAL A 67 -12.00 -5.97 -10.64
CA VAL A 67 -12.93 -5.79 -11.78
C VAL A 67 -14.34 -6.25 -11.39
#